data_AF-A0A2G4IQE3-F1
#
_entry.id   AF-A0A2G4IQE3-F1
#
_cell.length_a   1.000
_cell.length_b   1.000
_cell.length_c   1.000
_cell.angle_alpha   90.00
_cell.angle_beta   90.00
_cell.angle_gamma   90.00
#
_symmetry.space_group_name_H-M   'P 1'
#
loop_
_entity.id
_entity.type
_entity.pdbx_description
1 polymer ?
#
loop_
_entity_poly.entity_id
_entity_poly.type
_entity_poly.pdbx_seq_one_letter_code
_entity_poly.pdbx_strand_id
1 'polypeptide(L)'
;MEYGVAEPLQEKHRIWDSYWHDSRLQSTVAESSQEAELLLEAHWREVFAELPNSAAILDLACGNGAVALIAARFSHETGKGFKIYGVDSAAIDPAAKSSRLLLFCCSMCS
;
A
#
# COMPACT_ATOMS: atom_id res chain seq x y z
N MET A 1 -25.10 12.53 -31.72
CA MET A 1 -23.82 12.03 -31.17
C MET A 1 -23.31 13.07 -30.21
N GLU A 2 -23.48 12.81 -28.92
CA GLU A 2 -23.08 13.69 -27.84
C GLU A 2 -21.69 13.23 -27.38
N TYR A 3 -20.66 14.06 -27.58
CA TYR A 3 -19.32 13.79 -27.09
C TYR A 3 -19.32 14.02 -25.58
N GLY A 4 -19.07 12.95 -24.83
CA GLY A 4 -19.01 12.98 -23.37
C GLY A 4 -17.96 13.96 -22.87
N VAL A 5 -18.39 14.85 -21.99
CA VAL A 5 -17.48 15.72 -21.22
C VAL A 5 -16.63 14.79 -20.36
N ALA A 6 -15.32 14.79 -20.59
CA ALA A 6 -14.40 14.09 -19.70
C ALA A 6 -14.50 14.74 -18.30
N GLU A 7 -14.89 13.95 -17.30
CA GLU A 7 -14.85 14.32 -15.88
C GLU A 7 -13.47 14.95 -15.54
N PRO A 8 -13.43 16.12 -14.87
CA PRO A 8 -12.17 16.79 -14.55
C PRO A 8 -11.27 15.88 -13.72
N LEU A 9 -9.99 15.78 -14.08
CA LEU A 9 -9.01 14.95 -13.38
C LEU A 9 -9.00 15.20 -11.85
N GLN A 10 -9.26 16.44 -11.42
CA GLN A 10 -9.31 16.83 -10.02
C GLN A 10 -10.38 16.12 -9.18
N GLU A 11 -11.51 15.71 -9.76
CA GLU A 11 -12.59 15.01 -9.05
C GLU A 11 -12.13 13.60 -8.61
N LYS A 12 -11.34 12.92 -9.45
CA LYS A 12 -10.83 11.57 -9.17
C LYS A 12 -9.86 11.52 -8.00
N HIS A 13 -9.03 12.55 -7.81
CA HIS A 13 -8.10 12.62 -6.69
C HIS A 13 -8.85 12.66 -5.34
N ARG A 14 -9.92 13.45 -5.27
CA ARG A 14 -10.72 13.62 -4.04
C ARG A 14 -11.44 12.35 -3.59
N ILE A 15 -11.87 11.51 -4.54
CA ILE A 15 -12.57 10.25 -4.24
C ILE A 15 -11.63 9.26 -3.55
N TRP A 16 -10.39 9.14 -4.02
CA TRP A 16 -9.39 8.25 -3.40
C TRP A 16 -8.85 8.78 -2.08
N ASP A 17 -8.66 10.09 -1.96
CA ASP A 17 -8.33 10.73 -0.68
C ASP A 17 -9.40 10.42 0.37
N SER A 18 -10.68 10.62 0.03
CA SER A 18 -11.80 10.32 0.93
C SER A 18 -11.90 8.82 1.26
N TYR A 19 -11.56 7.94 0.31
CA TYR A 19 -11.66 6.49 0.49
C TYR A 19 -10.62 5.93 1.48
N TRP A 20 -9.38 6.43 1.43
CA TRP A 20 -8.28 5.96 2.30
C TRP A 20 -8.16 6.69 3.64
N HIS A 21 -8.77 7.88 3.79
CA HIS A 21 -8.81 8.59 5.07
C HIS A 21 -9.68 7.85 6.11
N ASP A 22 -10.67 7.10 5.64
CA ASP A 22 -11.41 6.13 6.44
C ASP A 22 -10.45 4.98 6.81
N SER A 23 -10.38 4.54 8.07
CA SER A 23 -9.31 3.70 8.66
C SER A 23 -9.15 2.25 8.11
N ARG A 24 -9.14 2.08 6.79
CA ARG A 24 -9.13 0.82 6.05
C ARG A 24 -7.70 0.41 5.74
N LEU A 25 -7.31 -0.81 6.07
CA LEU A 25 -5.96 -1.30 5.75
C LEU A 25 -5.86 -1.89 4.33
N GLN A 26 -6.97 -2.35 3.75
CA GLN A 26 -7.02 -2.97 2.44
C GLN A 26 -8.17 -2.38 1.61
N SER A 27 -7.99 -2.32 0.29
CA SER A 27 -9.03 -1.96 -0.68
C SER A 27 -9.93 -3.14 -1.05
N THR A 28 -9.47 -4.36 -0.77
CA THR A 28 -10.22 -5.60 -1.00
C THR A 28 -11.17 -5.88 0.15
N VAL A 29 -12.44 -5.54 -0.11
CA VAL A 29 -13.66 -5.88 0.66
C VAL A 29 -13.77 -5.15 2.01
N ALA A 30 -14.88 -4.44 2.20
CA ALA A 30 -15.23 -3.77 3.46
C ALA A 30 -15.40 -4.73 4.67
N GLU A 31 -15.32 -6.04 4.42
CA GLU A 31 -15.33 -7.15 5.38
C GLU A 31 -14.34 -8.23 4.91
N SER A 32 -13.04 -7.96 4.94
CA SER A 32 -12.04 -9.03 4.78
C SER A 32 -12.23 -10.02 5.93
N SER A 33 -12.53 -11.28 5.63
CA SER A 33 -12.53 -12.32 6.66
C SER A 33 -11.09 -12.56 7.12
N GLN A 34 -10.91 -12.97 8.37
CA GLN A 34 -9.58 -13.27 8.90
C GLN A 34 -8.84 -14.31 8.04
N GLU A 35 -9.57 -15.25 7.45
CA GLU A 35 -9.04 -16.24 6.52
C GLU A 35 -8.52 -15.61 5.22
N ALA A 36 -9.23 -14.63 4.66
CA ALA A 36 -8.79 -13.92 3.47
C ALA A 36 -7.51 -13.11 3.73
N GLU A 37 -7.42 -12.47 4.90
CA GLU A 37 -6.20 -11.74 5.32
C GLU A 37 -5.01 -12.69 5.48
N LEU A 38 -5.21 -13.86 6.09
CA LEU A 38 -4.18 -14.88 6.25
C LEU A 38 -3.72 -15.47 4.91
N LEU A 39 -4.65 -15.70 3.96
CA LEU A 39 -4.32 -16.17 2.62
C LEU A 39 -3.50 -15.14 1.85
N LEU A 40 -3.88 -13.86 1.91
CA LEU A 40 -3.13 -12.77 1.29
C LEU A 40 -1.74 -12.63 1.93
N GLU A 41 -1.64 -12.69 3.27
CA GLU A 41 -0.35 -12.68 3.96
C GLU A 41 0.54 -13.85 3.52
N ALA A 42 0.00 -15.08 3.48
CA ALA A 42 0.74 -16.26 3.06
C ALA A 42 1.30 -16.11 1.63
N HIS A 43 0.46 -15.65 0.69
CA HIS A 43 0.88 -15.41 -0.69
C HIS A 43 2.03 -14.41 -0.78
N TRP A 44 1.95 -13.27 -0.09
CA TRP A 44 3.02 -12.28 -0.10
C TRP A 44 4.31 -12.80 0.53
N ARG A 45 4.21 -13.61 1.58
CA ARG A 45 5.39 -14.22 2.21
C ARG A 45 6.10 -15.20 1.27
N GLU A 46 5.37 -15.94 0.43
CA GLU A 46 5.96 -16.80 -0.61
C GLU A 46 6.76 -15.95 -1.61
N VAL A 47 6.16 -14.87 -2.11
CA VAL A 47 6.84 -13.91 -3.01
C VAL A 47 8.11 -13.33 -2.36
N PHE A 48 8.03 -12.92 -1.10
CA PHE A 48 9.17 -12.35 -0.38
C PHE A 48 10.27 -13.35 -0.05
N ALA A 49 9.95 -14.64 0.08
CA ALA A 49 10.94 -15.68 0.34
C ALA A 49 11.95 -15.81 -0.80
N GLU A 50 11.51 -15.60 -2.04
CA GLU A 50 12.31 -15.66 -3.26
C GLU A 50 13.26 -14.46 -3.42
N LEU A 51 12.99 -13.35 -2.74
CA LEU A 51 13.81 -12.15 -2.85
C LEU A 51 15.17 -12.32 -2.13
N PRO A 52 16.26 -11.77 -2.69
CA PRO A 52 17.58 -11.81 -2.06
C PRO A 52 17.62 -10.99 -0.76
N ASN A 53 18.62 -11.26 0.08
CA ASN A 53 18.89 -10.44 1.25
C ASN A 53 19.08 -8.97 0.82
N SER A 54 18.57 -8.05 1.63
CA SER A 54 18.65 -6.59 1.45
C SER A 54 18.01 -6.08 0.16
N ALA A 55 17.07 -6.83 -0.42
CA ALA A 55 16.29 -6.38 -1.57
C ALA A 55 15.60 -5.04 -1.30
N ALA A 56 15.54 -4.20 -2.34
CA ALA A 56 14.75 -2.98 -2.35
C ALA A 56 13.38 -3.27 -2.97
N ILE A 57 12.31 -2.97 -2.24
CA ILE A 57 10.92 -3.23 -2.62
C ILE A 57 10.20 -1.89 -2.78
N LEU A 58 9.51 -1.70 -3.90
CA LEU A 58 8.63 -0.57 -4.16
C LEU A 58 7.19 -1.06 -4.24
N ASP A 59 6.36 -0.63 -3.30
CA ASP A 59 4.91 -0.87 -3.24
C ASP A 59 4.19 0.32 -3.89
N LEU A 60 3.58 0.07 -5.05
CA LEU A 60 2.89 1.09 -5.87
C LEU A 60 1.40 1.12 -5.52
N ALA A 61 0.84 2.30 -5.33
CA ALA A 61 -0.53 2.49 -4.84
C ALA A 61 -0.75 1.75 -3.51
N CYS A 62 0.19 1.96 -2.58
CA CYS A 62 0.30 1.16 -1.36
C CYS A 62 -0.84 1.38 -0.36
N GLY A 63 -1.69 2.40 -0.54
CA GLY A 63 -2.73 2.79 0.41
C GLY A 63 -2.16 2.91 1.82
N ASN A 64 -2.85 2.35 2.80
CA ASN A 64 -2.34 2.30 4.19
C ASN A 64 -1.22 1.26 4.44
N GLY A 65 -0.62 0.72 3.38
CA GLY A 65 0.63 -0.03 3.43
C GLY A 65 0.50 -1.49 3.87
N ALA A 66 -0.64 -2.15 3.61
CA ALA A 66 -0.83 -3.55 4.04
C ALA A 66 0.29 -4.49 3.53
N VAL A 67 0.65 -4.40 2.25
CA VAL A 67 1.70 -5.24 1.67
C VAL A 67 3.07 -4.84 2.20
N ALA A 68 3.37 -3.54 2.25
CA ALA A 68 4.59 -3.02 2.86
C ALA A 68 4.79 -3.46 4.33
N LEU A 69 3.71 -3.55 5.12
CA LEU A 69 3.75 -4.04 6.51
C LEU A 69 4.06 -5.54 6.56
N ILE A 70 3.47 -6.35 5.68
CA ILE A 70 3.79 -7.78 5.58
C ILE A 70 5.27 -7.96 5.20
N ALA A 71 5.78 -7.18 4.23
CA ALA A 71 7.18 -7.20 3.83
C ALA A 71 8.12 -6.85 4.99
N ALA A 72 7.77 -5.83 5.78
CA ALA A 72 8.56 -5.40 6.93
C ALA A 72 8.61 -6.47 8.03
N ARG A 73 7.46 -7.09 8.35
CA ARG A 73 7.37 -8.19 9.32
C ARG A 73 8.17 -9.40 8.84
N PHE A 74 7.97 -9.83 7.59
CA PHE A 74 8.72 -10.95 7.01
C PHE A 74 10.23 -10.70 7.04
N SER A 75 10.66 -9.50 6.62
CA SER A 75 12.08 -9.11 6.65
C SER A 75 12.68 -9.15 8.05
N HIS A 76 11.92 -8.70 9.06
CA HIS A 76 12.34 -8.73 10.45
C HIS A 76 12.46 -10.16 10.97
N GLU A 77 11.43 -10.99 10.73
CA GLU A 77 11.37 -12.39 11.18
C GLU A 77 12.45 -13.27 10.56
N THR A 78 12.79 -13.04 9.29
CA THR A 78 13.73 -13.86 8.52
C THR A 78 15.14 -13.27 8.44
N GLY A 79 15.35 -12.06 8.96
CA GLY A 79 16.64 -11.37 8.88
C GLY A 79 17.05 -10.94 7.46
N LYS A 80 16.12 -10.91 6.50
CA LYS A 80 16.40 -10.54 5.10
C LYS A 80 16.92 -9.10 4.97
N GLY A 81 16.49 -8.18 5.84
CA GLY A 81 16.96 -6.79 5.85
C GLY A 81 16.48 -5.94 4.66
N PHE A 82 15.25 -6.15 4.18
CA PHE A 82 14.67 -5.40 3.07
C PHE A 82 14.65 -3.88 3.30
N LYS A 83 14.72 -3.13 2.19
CA LYS A 83 14.47 -1.70 2.12
C LYS A 83 13.13 -1.50 1.43
N ILE A 84 12.12 -1.03 2.14
CA ILE A 84 10.74 -1.01 1.66
C ILE A 84 10.31 0.45 1.47
N TYR A 85 9.82 0.74 0.27
CA TYR A 85 9.29 2.04 -0.12
C TYR A 85 7.83 1.87 -0.52
N GLY A 86 6.95 2.68 0.03
CA GLY A 86 5.55 2.74 -0.40
C GLY A 86 5.28 4.08 -1.05
N VAL A 87 4.58 4.07 -2.19
CA VAL A 87 4.09 5.29 -2.83
C VAL A 87 2.60 5.18 -3.08
N ASP A 88 1.89 6.26 -2.76
CA ASP A 88 0.48 6.41 -3.09
C ASP A 88 0.21 7.88 -3.47
N SER A 89 -0.80 8.08 -4.32
CA SER A 89 -1.29 9.41 -4.67
C SER A 89 -2.28 9.95 -3.64
N ALA A 90 -2.90 9.07 -2.84
CA ALA A 90 -3.81 9.44 -1.77
C ALA A 90 -3.05 10.12 -0.63
N ALA A 91 -3.64 11.18 -0.06
CA ALA A 91 -3.13 11.88 1.12
C ALA A 91 -3.28 11.01 2.40
N ILE A 92 -2.39 10.04 2.55
CA ILE A 92 -2.33 9.10 3.69
C ILE A 92 -1.34 9.58 4.77
N ASP A 93 -1.64 9.31 6.04
CA ASP A 93 -0.71 9.48 7.17
C ASP A 93 -0.22 8.12 7.70
N PRO A 94 0.92 7.62 7.19
CA PRO A 94 1.46 6.33 7.59
C PRO A 94 2.32 6.39 8.86
N ALA A 95 2.53 7.57 9.45
CA ALA A 95 3.56 7.80 10.47
C ALA A 95 3.33 7.09 11.82
N ALA A 96 2.20 6.41 12.01
CA ALA A 96 1.89 5.76 13.29
C ALA A 96 2.52 4.36 13.50
N LYS A 97 3.16 3.69 12.51
CA LYS A 97 3.34 2.21 12.61
C LYS A 97 4.70 1.53 12.35
N SER A 98 5.79 2.17 11.89
CA SER A 98 7.14 1.55 11.95
C SER A 98 8.29 2.50 11.57
N SER A 99 9.39 2.49 12.33
CA SER A 99 10.56 3.37 12.15
C SER A 99 11.48 3.03 10.96
N ARG A 100 11.17 2.01 10.16
CA ARG A 100 11.96 1.60 8.97
C ARG A 100 11.21 1.64 7.65
N LEU A 101 9.97 2.11 7.67
CA LEU A 101 9.16 2.24 6.46
C LEU A 101 9.28 3.68 5.95
N LEU A 102 9.91 3.87 4.81
CA LEU A 102 9.90 5.14 4.10
C LEU A 102 8.69 5.12 3.16
N LEU A 103 7.51 5.50 3.67
CA LEU A 103 6.37 5.78 2.83
C LEU A 103 6.48 7.23 2.31
N PHE A 104 6.42 7.39 1.00
CA PHE A 104 6.32 8.68 0.33
C PHE A 104 4.89 8.83 -0.21
N CYS A 105 4.09 9.64 0.48
CA CYS A 105 2.83 10.15 -0.09
C CYS A 105 3.19 11.22 -1.13
N CYS A 106 2.93 10.96 -2.41
CA CYS A 106 3.15 11.93 -3.46
C CYS A 106 1.84 12.66 -3.75
N SER A 107 1.55 13.72 -2.98
CA SER A 107 0.41 14.61 -3.25
C SER A 107 0.75 15.72 -4.28
N MET A 108 1.82 15.58 -5.05
CA MET A 108 2.24 16.62 -6.02
C MET A 108 2.23 16.10 -7.45
N CYS A 109 1.09 16.27 -8.10
CA CYS A 109 1.02 16.60 -9.52
C CYS A 109 0.11 17.82 -9.67
N SER A 110 0.76 18.97 -9.85
CA SER A 110 0.34 20.30 -10.35
C SER A 110 -1.14 20.65 -10.47
#